data_AF-A0A226F026-F1
#
_entry.id   AF-A0A226F026-F1
#
_cell.length_a   1.000
_cell.length_b   1.000
_cell.length_c   1.000
_cell.angle_alpha   90.00
_cell.angle_beta   90.00
_cell.angle_gamma   90.00
#
_symmetry.space_group_name_H-M   'P 1'
#
loop_
_entity.id
_entity.type
_entity.pdbx_description
1 polymer ?
#
loop_
_entity_poly.entity_id
_entity_poly.type
_entity_poly.pdbx_seq_one_letter_code
_entity_poly.pdbx_strand_id
1 'polypeptide(L)'
;MERRSAKIGITRKSMLKKEIRSCNVLTINSGLEFSIVYEDHNLGLAQEGGFITDILEQGANDMNFLRDNYFGMSNYLRINDTPVLMTFGPQTLTDGLQWDAIFEGVDPKPTFLTLWYQSHQGGSSCTGEYPWIYLDFIDGLNNFYNNRPLETKFGVVYPGFKGYYGEGGWAGPDWTIEPVGPETFRRTVDAAWNSDVEWVQVATWNDYGESTVIEPTREFGNEYLNILQEKQKVPYGNRELNLIKDLYLKRQHYAALGRTDVLEKLIQVNDALNDLQPDLAEKLLKGF
;
A
#
# COMPACT_ATOMS: atom_id res chain seq x y z
N MET A 1 -2.51 19.55 -19.38
CA MET A 1 -2.36 18.97 -18.03
C MET A 1 -2.81 17.51 -18.14
N GLU A 2 -1.96 16.65 -18.71
CA GLU A 2 -2.22 15.21 -18.80
C GLU A 2 -1.78 14.59 -17.48
N ARG A 3 -2.74 14.22 -16.62
CA ARG A 3 -2.48 13.34 -15.49
C ARG A 3 -2.76 11.92 -15.96
N ARG A 4 -1.71 11.21 -16.37
CA ARG A 4 -1.78 9.76 -16.56
C ARG A 4 -1.95 9.15 -15.18
N SER A 5 -3.13 8.61 -14.90
CA SER A 5 -3.30 7.62 -13.85
C SER A 5 -2.38 6.45 -14.21
N ALA A 6 -1.40 6.16 -13.35
CA ALA A 6 -0.60 4.96 -13.48
C ALA A 6 -1.40 3.80 -12.88
N LYS A 7 -2.47 3.38 -13.57
CA LYS A 7 -2.94 1.99 -13.48
C LYS A 7 -1.90 1.18 -14.23
N ILE A 8 -0.95 0.60 -13.52
CA ILE A 8 0.14 -0.16 -14.12
C ILE A 8 -0.45 -1.49 -14.58
N GLY A 9 -0.92 -1.55 -15.83
CA GLY A 9 -1.07 -2.79 -16.57
C GLY A 9 0.33 -3.33 -16.90
N ILE A 10 0.81 -4.30 -16.13
CA ILE A 10 2.21 -4.74 -16.12
C ILE A 10 2.48 -5.65 -17.32
N THR A 11 3.16 -5.13 -18.35
CA THR A 11 3.54 -5.91 -19.55
C THR A 11 5.05 -6.11 -19.75
N ARG A 12 5.93 -5.70 -18.80
CA ARG A 12 7.40 -5.91 -18.95
C ARG A 12 8.14 -6.23 -17.64
N LYS A 13 8.72 -7.43 -17.59
CA LYS A 13 9.58 -8.01 -16.53
C LYS A 13 10.79 -7.14 -16.08
N SER A 14 11.19 -6.13 -16.86
CA SER A 14 12.33 -5.23 -16.56
C SER A 14 11.97 -3.99 -15.74
N MET A 15 10.71 -3.54 -15.79
CA MET A 15 10.25 -2.33 -15.08
C MET A 15 10.02 -2.64 -13.59
N LEU A 16 9.41 -3.80 -13.30
CA LEU A 16 9.19 -4.34 -11.95
C LEU A 16 10.49 -4.41 -11.12
N LYS A 17 11.59 -4.87 -11.75
CA LYS A 17 12.89 -4.99 -11.09
C LYS A 17 13.48 -3.65 -10.66
N LYS A 18 13.21 -2.55 -11.37
CA LYS A 18 13.81 -1.24 -11.07
C LYS A 18 13.01 -0.47 -10.02
N GLU A 19 11.69 -0.53 -10.11
CA GLU A 19 10.79 0.20 -9.20
C GLU A 19 10.78 -0.45 -7.82
N ILE A 20 10.67 -1.78 -7.73
CA ILE A 20 10.68 -2.46 -6.43
C ILE A 20 12.07 -2.41 -5.78
N ARG A 21 13.17 -2.44 -6.55
CA ARG A 21 14.52 -2.22 -5.97
C ARG A 21 14.67 -0.82 -5.39
N SER A 22 14.15 0.20 -6.09
CA SER A 22 14.17 1.57 -5.58
C SER A 22 13.30 1.69 -4.32
N CYS A 23 12.12 1.07 -4.31
CA CYS A 23 11.23 1.02 -3.16
C CYS A 23 11.93 0.33 -1.97
N ASN A 24 12.61 -0.79 -2.20
CA ASN A 24 13.34 -1.52 -1.16
C ASN A 24 14.45 -0.68 -0.50
N VAL A 25 15.24 0.06 -1.30
CA VAL A 25 16.27 0.95 -0.74
C VAL A 25 15.64 2.05 0.10
N LEU A 26 14.51 2.61 -0.34
CA LEU A 26 13.80 3.65 0.40
C LEU A 26 13.21 3.11 1.70
N THR A 27 12.58 1.94 1.68
CA THR A 27 11.97 1.35 2.88
C THR A 27 13.01 0.95 3.90
N ILE A 28 14.12 0.31 3.51
CA ILE A 28 15.25 0.01 4.42
C ILE A 28 15.76 1.29 5.09
N ASN A 29 16.04 2.33 4.29
CA ASN A 29 16.64 3.55 4.82
C ASN A 29 15.70 4.31 5.77
N SER A 30 14.39 4.21 5.59
CA SER A 30 13.40 4.84 6.46
C SER A 30 12.87 3.91 7.56
N GLY A 31 13.47 2.73 7.76
CA GLY A 31 13.07 1.76 8.77
C GLY A 31 11.68 1.14 8.55
N LEU A 32 11.17 1.18 7.30
CA LEU A 32 9.89 0.63 6.92
C LEU A 32 10.03 -0.81 6.42
N GLU A 33 9.02 -1.61 6.72
CA GLU A 33 8.80 -2.90 6.09
C GLU A 33 7.93 -2.75 4.84
N PHE A 34 7.94 -3.77 3.98
CA PHE A 34 7.01 -3.85 2.85
C PHE A 34 6.48 -5.28 2.66
N SER A 35 5.29 -5.38 2.05
CA SER A 35 4.70 -6.62 1.55
C SER A 35 4.18 -6.38 0.14
N ILE A 36 3.78 -7.46 -0.54
CA ILE A 36 3.19 -7.40 -1.87
C ILE A 36 1.68 -7.64 -1.76
N VAL A 37 0.91 -6.78 -2.42
CA VAL A 37 -0.49 -7.05 -2.77
C VAL A 37 -0.49 -7.58 -4.20
N TYR A 38 -0.72 -8.88 -4.35
CA TYR A 38 -0.82 -9.54 -5.65
C TYR A 38 -2.22 -9.33 -6.24
N GLU A 39 -2.32 -8.99 -7.52
CA GLU A 39 -3.61 -8.83 -8.19
C GLU A 39 -3.79 -9.96 -9.19
N ASP A 40 -4.44 -11.03 -8.75
CA ASP A 40 -4.62 -12.27 -9.53
C ASP A 40 -5.49 -12.06 -10.77
N HIS A 41 -6.31 -11.00 -10.80
CA HIS A 41 -7.04 -10.56 -11.99
C HIS A 41 -6.13 -10.38 -13.22
N ASN A 42 -4.88 -9.98 -13.01
CA ASN A 42 -3.91 -9.82 -14.09
C ASN A 42 -3.58 -11.13 -14.81
N LEU A 43 -3.74 -12.29 -14.15
CA LEU A 43 -3.62 -13.60 -14.82
C LEU A 43 -4.74 -13.78 -15.85
N GLY A 44 -5.97 -13.45 -15.49
CA GLY A 44 -7.12 -13.51 -16.40
C GLY A 44 -6.93 -12.58 -17.59
N LEU A 45 -6.57 -11.32 -17.35
CA LEU A 45 -6.28 -10.34 -18.41
C LEU A 45 -5.14 -10.79 -19.32
N ALA A 46 -4.07 -11.37 -18.77
CA ALA A 46 -2.95 -11.87 -19.53
C ALA A 46 -3.35 -13.06 -20.43
N GLN A 47 -4.21 -13.95 -19.94
CA GLN A 47 -4.71 -15.08 -20.70
C GLN A 47 -5.66 -14.61 -21.81
N GLU A 48 -6.60 -13.72 -21.52
CA GLU A 48 -7.51 -13.11 -22.51
C GLU A 48 -6.75 -12.37 -23.61
N GLY A 49 -5.66 -11.68 -23.25
CA GLY A 49 -4.75 -11.01 -24.18
C GLY A 49 -3.83 -11.96 -24.97
N GLY A 50 -3.84 -13.26 -24.68
CA GLY A 50 -2.98 -14.25 -25.32
C GLY A 50 -1.49 -14.16 -24.95
N PHE A 51 -1.16 -13.48 -23.85
CA PHE A 51 0.22 -13.37 -23.34
C PHE A 51 0.67 -14.63 -22.60
N ILE A 52 -0.28 -15.36 -22.02
CA ILE A 52 -0.08 -16.65 -21.37
C ILE A 52 -1.18 -17.62 -21.81
N THR A 53 -0.91 -18.92 -21.69
CA THR A 53 -1.89 -19.97 -22.01
C THR A 53 -2.43 -20.69 -20.78
N ASP A 54 -1.65 -20.70 -19.69
CA ASP A 54 -1.96 -21.39 -18.44
C ASP A 54 -1.81 -20.44 -17.25
N ILE A 55 -2.92 -20.15 -16.59
CA ILE A 55 -2.96 -19.25 -15.43
C ILE A 55 -2.31 -19.87 -14.19
N LEU A 56 -2.32 -21.20 -14.04
CA LEU A 56 -1.72 -21.88 -12.89
C LEU A 56 -0.21 -21.94 -13.06
N GLU A 57 0.27 -22.25 -14.26
CA GLU A 57 1.71 -22.20 -14.56
C GLU A 57 2.26 -20.78 -14.35
N GLN A 58 1.57 -19.75 -14.87
CA GLN A 58 2.00 -18.37 -14.67
C GLN A 58 1.90 -17.94 -13.20
N GLY A 59 0.82 -18.27 -12.49
CA GLY A 59 0.68 -17.97 -11.07
C GLY A 59 1.79 -18.63 -10.23
N ALA A 60 2.13 -19.89 -10.50
CA ALA A 60 3.26 -20.57 -9.84
C ALA A 60 4.60 -19.88 -10.15
N ASN A 61 4.80 -19.43 -11.38
CA ASN A 61 5.99 -18.66 -11.76
C ASN A 61 6.06 -17.32 -11.01
N ASP A 62 4.94 -16.64 -10.81
CA ASP A 62 4.88 -15.39 -10.04
C ASP A 62 5.23 -15.65 -8.58
N MET A 63 4.66 -16.69 -7.95
CA MET A 63 4.95 -17.01 -6.55
C MET A 63 6.40 -17.42 -6.32
N ASN A 64 6.98 -18.23 -7.22
CA ASN A 64 8.41 -18.56 -7.20
C ASN A 64 9.28 -17.30 -7.34
N PHE A 65 8.89 -16.35 -8.20
CA PHE A 65 9.59 -15.09 -8.33
C PHE A 65 9.53 -14.27 -7.04
N LEU A 66 8.38 -14.20 -6.37
CA LEU A 66 8.24 -13.50 -5.09
C LEU A 66 9.10 -14.13 -3.99
N ARG A 67 9.12 -15.46 -3.90
CA ARG A 67 9.98 -16.22 -2.99
C ARG A 67 11.46 -15.85 -3.19
N ASP A 68 11.95 -15.96 -4.41
CA ASP A 68 13.37 -15.82 -4.72
C ASP A 68 13.88 -14.37 -4.61
N ASN A 69 12.99 -13.39 -4.78
CA ASN A 69 13.39 -11.99 -4.90
C ASN A 69 12.96 -11.11 -3.73
N TYR A 70 11.92 -11.48 -2.96
CA TYR A 70 11.34 -10.58 -1.95
C TYR A 70 11.14 -11.23 -0.59
N PHE A 71 10.61 -12.46 -0.51
CA PHE A 71 10.29 -13.08 0.78
C PHE A 71 11.49 -13.26 1.71
N GLY A 72 12.71 -13.33 1.16
CA GLY A 72 13.97 -13.38 1.93
C GLY A 72 14.52 -12.02 2.37
N MET A 73 13.92 -10.88 1.98
CA MET A 73 14.42 -9.56 2.35
C MET A 73 14.21 -9.28 3.83
N SER A 74 15.18 -8.61 4.47
CA SER A 74 15.16 -8.34 5.92
C SER A 74 14.05 -7.39 6.35
N ASN A 75 13.63 -6.51 5.45
CA ASN A 75 12.52 -5.56 5.63
C ASN A 75 11.23 -6.05 4.94
N TYR A 76 11.12 -7.33 4.59
CA TYR A 76 9.85 -7.91 4.17
C TYR A 76 8.97 -8.14 5.41
N LEU A 77 7.74 -7.66 5.37
CA LEU A 77 6.78 -7.82 6.47
C LEU A 77 6.55 -9.30 6.75
N ARG A 78 6.65 -9.67 8.02
CA ARG A 78 6.42 -11.03 8.50
C ARG A 78 5.42 -11.03 9.66
N ILE A 79 4.58 -12.05 9.67
CA ILE A 79 3.74 -12.40 10.83
C ILE A 79 4.19 -13.79 11.25
N ASN A 80 4.60 -13.94 12.52
CA ASN A 80 5.17 -15.18 13.06
C ASN A 80 6.32 -15.74 12.17
N ASP A 81 7.29 -14.88 11.85
CA ASP A 81 8.45 -15.17 10.98
C ASP A 81 8.13 -15.63 9.55
N THR A 82 6.86 -15.58 9.14
CA THR A 82 6.38 -16.00 7.81
C THR A 82 6.09 -14.78 6.93
N PRO A 83 6.56 -14.75 5.66
CA PRO A 83 6.33 -13.61 4.77
C PRO A 83 4.83 -13.39 4.55
N VAL A 84 4.37 -12.14 4.65
CA VAL A 84 2.97 -11.78 4.36
C VAL A 84 2.78 -11.57 2.87
N LEU A 85 1.77 -12.20 2.28
CA LEU A 85 1.30 -11.93 0.92
C LEU A 85 -0.20 -11.61 0.97
N MET A 86 -0.60 -10.49 0.39
CA MET A 86 -2.01 -10.15 0.22
C MET A 86 -2.43 -10.41 -1.22
N THR A 87 -3.69 -10.74 -1.48
CA THR A 87 -4.28 -10.70 -2.82
C THR A 87 -5.41 -9.69 -2.90
N PHE A 88 -5.38 -8.82 -3.91
CA PHE A 88 -6.53 -7.97 -4.27
C PHE A 88 -7.55 -8.81 -5.02
N GLY A 89 -8.26 -9.65 -4.26
CA GLY A 89 -9.17 -10.67 -4.75
C GLY A 89 -9.41 -11.75 -3.68
N PRO A 90 -9.63 -13.01 -4.08
CA PRO A 90 -9.39 -13.55 -5.43
C PRO A 90 -10.41 -13.11 -6.51
N GLN A 91 -9.95 -12.98 -7.75
CA GLN A 91 -10.78 -12.57 -8.89
C GLN A 91 -10.68 -13.53 -10.10
N THR A 92 -9.51 -14.11 -10.32
CA THR A 92 -9.26 -15.12 -11.37
C THR A 92 -9.10 -16.51 -10.76
N LEU A 93 -8.34 -16.64 -9.67
CA LEU A 93 -8.15 -17.89 -8.95
C LEU A 93 -9.23 -18.00 -7.86
N THR A 94 -10.43 -18.42 -8.24
CA THR A 94 -11.61 -18.39 -7.34
C THR A 94 -11.86 -19.70 -6.59
N ASP A 95 -11.04 -20.72 -6.84
CA ASP A 95 -11.03 -21.99 -6.11
C ASP A 95 -9.73 -22.11 -5.29
N GLY A 96 -9.86 -22.46 -4.01
CA GLY A 96 -8.73 -22.63 -3.10
C GLY A 96 -7.71 -23.66 -3.57
N LEU A 97 -8.12 -24.68 -4.34
CA LEU A 97 -7.19 -25.64 -4.94
C LEU A 97 -6.26 -25.00 -5.97
N GLN A 98 -6.68 -23.93 -6.64
CA GLN A 98 -5.83 -23.18 -7.56
C GLN A 98 -4.74 -22.42 -6.81
N TRP A 99 -5.09 -21.79 -5.68
CA TRP A 99 -4.11 -21.16 -4.80
C TRP A 99 -3.11 -22.16 -4.24
N ASP A 100 -3.59 -23.32 -3.78
CA ASP A 100 -2.72 -24.39 -3.30
C ASP A 100 -1.74 -24.87 -4.38
N ALA A 101 -2.19 -24.98 -5.63
CA ALA A 101 -1.36 -25.35 -6.76
C ALA A 101 -0.25 -24.31 -7.04
N ILE A 102 -0.56 -23.01 -7.04
CA ILE A 102 0.47 -22.00 -7.30
C ILE A 102 1.47 -21.82 -6.14
N PHE A 103 1.08 -22.21 -4.92
CA PHE A 103 1.95 -22.20 -3.73
C PHE A 103 2.74 -23.49 -3.51
N GLU A 104 2.53 -24.55 -4.30
CA GLU A 104 3.14 -25.88 -4.05
C GLU A 104 4.68 -25.83 -3.96
N GLY A 105 5.32 -25.01 -4.81
CA GLY A 105 6.77 -24.84 -4.85
C GLY A 105 7.34 -23.80 -3.87
N VAL A 106 6.52 -23.18 -3.03
CA VAL A 106 6.91 -22.02 -2.21
C VAL A 106 7.20 -22.47 -0.77
N ASP A 107 8.41 -22.19 -0.28
CA ASP A 107 8.84 -22.47 1.09
C ASP A 107 9.65 -21.29 1.67
N PRO A 108 9.28 -20.74 2.85
CA PRO A 108 8.01 -21.00 3.55
C PRO A 108 6.81 -20.51 2.74
N LYS A 109 5.67 -21.22 2.85
CA LYS A 109 4.39 -20.71 2.34
C LYS A 109 4.05 -19.40 3.08
N PRO A 110 3.55 -18.37 2.37
CA PRO A 110 3.30 -17.08 3.00
C PRO A 110 2.08 -17.11 3.93
N THR A 111 2.05 -16.20 4.89
CA THR A 111 0.82 -15.78 5.57
C THR A 111 -0.05 -15.07 4.52
N PHE A 112 -1.01 -15.79 3.95
CA PHE A 112 -1.76 -15.33 2.80
C PHE A 112 -3.11 -14.73 3.21
N LEU A 113 -3.36 -13.48 2.79
CA LEU A 113 -4.59 -12.75 3.12
C LEU A 113 -5.38 -12.43 1.85
N THR A 114 -6.67 -12.75 1.85
CA THR A 114 -7.60 -12.35 0.78
C THR A 114 -8.31 -11.04 1.14
N LEU A 115 -9.03 -10.46 0.19
CA LEU A 115 -10.05 -9.48 0.52
C LEU A 115 -11.06 -10.07 1.52
N TRP A 116 -11.63 -9.20 2.35
CA TRP A 116 -12.68 -9.56 3.31
C TRP A 116 -13.79 -10.41 2.70
N TYR A 117 -14.25 -11.40 3.48
CA TYR A 117 -15.26 -12.38 3.10
C TYR A 117 -14.88 -13.33 1.95
N GLN A 118 -13.62 -13.35 1.51
CA GLN A 118 -13.15 -14.21 0.43
C GLN A 118 -12.15 -15.30 0.87
N SER A 119 -11.88 -15.48 2.16
CA SER A 119 -10.90 -16.49 2.62
C SER A 119 -11.25 -17.93 2.22
N HIS A 120 -12.55 -18.21 2.02
CA HIS A 120 -13.04 -19.49 1.53
C HIS A 120 -12.53 -19.84 0.12
N GLN A 121 -12.01 -18.87 -0.64
CA GLN A 121 -11.42 -19.04 -1.97
C GLN A 121 -9.89 -19.11 -1.93
N GLY A 122 -9.25 -18.85 -0.78
CA GLY A 122 -7.79 -18.67 -0.69
C GLY A 122 -6.95 -19.94 -0.45
N GLY A 123 -7.58 -21.11 -0.37
CA GLY A 123 -6.89 -22.39 -0.18
C GLY A 123 -6.29 -22.59 1.21
N SER A 124 -5.44 -23.61 1.36
CA SER A 124 -4.83 -24.02 2.63
C SER A 124 -3.85 -23.00 3.22
N SER A 125 -3.30 -22.10 2.39
CA SER A 125 -2.34 -21.08 2.84
C SER A 125 -3.03 -19.81 3.34
N CYS A 126 -4.34 -19.66 3.11
CA CYS A 126 -5.08 -18.49 3.55
C CYS A 126 -5.29 -18.50 5.07
N THR A 127 -4.69 -17.54 5.76
CA THR A 127 -4.72 -17.41 7.22
C THR A 127 -5.55 -16.22 7.69
N GLY A 128 -6.12 -15.45 6.76
CA GLY A 128 -6.81 -14.23 7.14
C GLY A 128 -7.34 -13.40 5.99
N GLU A 129 -7.83 -12.22 6.36
CA GLU A 129 -8.43 -11.28 5.41
C GLU A 129 -8.06 -9.84 5.75
N TYR A 130 -8.17 -8.98 4.73
CA TYR A 130 -8.10 -7.54 4.87
C TYR A 130 -9.27 -6.86 4.11
N PRO A 131 -9.91 -5.83 4.69
CA PRO A 131 -11.03 -5.13 4.08
C PRO A 131 -10.58 -4.13 3.01
N TRP A 132 -11.46 -3.80 2.07
CA TRP A 132 -11.31 -2.65 1.16
C TRP A 132 -12.48 -1.68 1.31
N ILE A 133 -12.49 -0.59 0.56
CA ILE A 133 -13.58 0.39 0.61
C ILE A 133 -14.86 -0.19 -0.01
N TYR A 134 -16.01 0.00 0.65
CA TYR A 134 -17.32 -0.46 0.17
C TYR A 134 -18.47 0.42 0.64
N LEU A 135 -19.60 0.30 -0.05
CA LEU A 135 -20.70 1.28 -0.04
C LEU A 135 -21.37 1.50 1.32
N ASP A 136 -21.32 0.50 2.20
CA ASP A 136 -21.93 0.52 3.54
C ASP A 136 -21.02 1.15 4.60
N PHE A 137 -19.84 1.63 4.19
CA PHE A 137 -18.97 2.52 4.95
C PHE A 137 -18.69 2.02 6.38
N ILE A 138 -19.03 2.82 7.41
CA ILE A 138 -18.76 2.50 8.82
C ILE A 138 -19.58 1.30 9.29
N ASP A 139 -20.78 1.08 8.75
CA ASP A 139 -21.60 -0.07 9.16
C ASP A 139 -20.96 -1.37 8.67
N GLY A 140 -20.46 -1.40 7.43
CA GLY A 140 -19.71 -2.53 6.88
C GLY A 140 -18.41 -2.81 7.61
N LEU A 141 -17.63 -1.75 7.92
CA LEU A 141 -16.40 -1.87 8.71
C LEU A 141 -16.67 -2.41 10.10
N ASN A 142 -17.64 -1.83 10.83
CA ASN A 142 -17.99 -2.30 12.16
C ASN A 142 -18.54 -3.73 12.14
N ASN A 143 -19.30 -4.11 11.10
CA ASN A 143 -19.76 -5.48 10.95
C ASN A 143 -18.59 -6.45 10.74
N PHE A 144 -17.63 -6.10 9.87
CA PHE A 144 -16.42 -6.90 9.68
C PHE A 144 -15.64 -7.04 10.98
N TYR A 145 -15.38 -5.94 11.69
CA TYR A 145 -14.64 -5.94 12.94
C TYR A 145 -15.31 -6.81 14.02
N ASN A 146 -16.62 -6.67 14.20
CA ASN A 146 -17.34 -7.32 15.29
C ASN A 146 -17.75 -8.77 15.00
N ASN A 147 -17.96 -9.14 13.73
CA ASN A 147 -18.63 -10.40 13.37
C ASN A 147 -17.78 -11.33 12.51
N ARG A 148 -16.56 -10.96 12.11
CA ARG A 148 -15.66 -11.80 11.30
C ARG A 148 -14.49 -12.33 12.15
N PRO A 149 -14.59 -13.55 12.70
CA PRO A 149 -13.47 -14.17 13.41
C PRO A 149 -12.44 -14.72 12.42
N LEU A 150 -11.20 -14.24 12.50
CA LEU A 150 -10.08 -14.66 11.65
C LEU A 150 -8.82 -14.79 12.52
N GLU A 151 -7.91 -15.67 12.13
CA GLU A 151 -6.60 -15.78 12.77
C GLU A 151 -5.77 -14.53 12.52
N THR A 152 -5.64 -14.11 11.25
CA THR A 152 -5.05 -12.82 10.88
C THR A 152 -6.14 -11.90 10.34
N LYS A 153 -6.41 -10.78 11.04
CA LYS A 153 -7.44 -9.81 10.67
C LYS A 153 -6.83 -8.42 10.54
N PHE A 154 -6.81 -7.89 9.33
CA PHE A 154 -6.39 -6.51 9.08
C PHE A 154 -7.61 -5.60 9.09
N GLY A 155 -7.45 -4.37 9.54
CA GLY A 155 -8.41 -3.29 9.38
C GLY A 155 -8.08 -2.39 8.19
N VAL A 156 -8.94 -1.41 7.94
CA VAL A 156 -8.72 -0.37 6.92
C VAL A 156 -9.19 1.00 7.41
N VAL A 157 -8.43 2.01 7.00
CA VAL A 157 -8.80 3.42 7.13
C VAL A 157 -8.71 4.10 5.77
N TYR A 158 -9.68 4.96 5.47
CA TYR A 158 -9.80 5.67 4.20
C TYR A 158 -10.57 6.99 4.38
N PRO A 159 -10.25 8.03 3.58
CA PRO A 159 -10.82 9.37 3.75
C PRO A 159 -12.18 9.55 3.07
N GLY A 160 -12.65 8.55 2.35
CA GLY A 160 -13.89 8.56 1.57
C GLY A 160 -13.71 7.74 0.30
N PHE A 161 -14.66 7.87 -0.62
CA PHE A 161 -14.59 7.20 -1.91
C PHE A 161 -15.35 8.00 -2.96
N LYS A 162 -14.66 8.32 -4.05
CA LYS A 162 -15.26 8.89 -5.24
C LYS A 162 -14.44 8.43 -6.45
N GLY A 163 -14.90 7.34 -7.05
CA GLY A 163 -14.25 6.73 -8.20
C GLY A 163 -14.33 7.58 -9.46
N TYR A 164 -13.24 7.59 -10.23
CA TYR A 164 -13.13 8.14 -11.59
C TYR A 164 -13.37 7.06 -12.66
N TYR A 165 -14.04 5.96 -12.30
CA TYR A 165 -14.24 4.81 -13.19
C TYR A 165 -15.04 5.21 -14.44
N GLY A 166 -16.25 5.76 -14.24
CA GLY A 166 -17.13 6.16 -15.32
C GLY A 166 -16.53 7.24 -16.22
N GLU A 167 -15.96 8.28 -15.62
CA GLU A 167 -15.31 9.38 -16.36
C GLU A 167 -14.03 8.92 -17.09
N GLY A 168 -13.35 7.91 -16.54
CA GLY A 168 -12.18 7.29 -17.14
C GLY A 168 -12.51 6.27 -18.23
N GLY A 169 -13.79 5.92 -18.44
CA GLY A 169 -14.22 4.90 -19.39
C GLY A 169 -14.01 3.46 -18.94
N TRP A 170 -13.87 3.24 -17.63
CA TRP A 170 -13.68 1.92 -17.03
C TRP A 170 -14.94 1.46 -16.32
N ALA A 171 -15.20 0.15 -16.30
CA ALA A 171 -16.19 -0.41 -15.39
C ALA A 171 -15.70 -0.25 -13.94
N GLY A 172 -16.63 -0.02 -13.02
CA GLY A 172 -16.33 0.11 -11.60
C GLY A 172 -17.56 0.54 -10.81
N PRO A 173 -17.40 0.72 -9.49
CA PRO A 173 -18.46 1.21 -8.61
C PRO A 173 -19.05 2.55 -9.09
N ASP A 174 -20.37 2.69 -9.00
CA ASP A 174 -21.13 3.91 -9.28
C ASP A 174 -21.59 4.65 -8.01
N TRP A 175 -21.22 4.14 -6.83
CA TRP A 175 -21.50 4.73 -5.53
C TRP A 175 -20.31 5.54 -5.00
N THR A 176 -20.58 6.39 -4.01
CA THR A 176 -19.59 7.25 -3.36
C THR A 176 -19.76 7.23 -1.83
N ILE A 177 -18.68 7.56 -1.12
CA ILE A 177 -18.66 7.83 0.31
C ILE A 177 -18.19 9.29 0.47
N GLU A 178 -19.15 10.17 0.71
CA GLU A 178 -18.95 11.62 0.79
C GLU A 178 -19.37 12.15 2.19
N PRO A 179 -18.79 13.27 2.67
CA PRO A 179 -17.71 14.01 2.02
C PRO A 179 -16.39 13.24 2.07
N VAL A 180 -15.61 13.27 0.99
CA VAL A 180 -14.20 12.86 1.03
C VAL A 180 -13.42 13.89 1.85
N GLY A 181 -12.78 13.47 2.95
CA GLY A 181 -12.08 14.43 3.79
C GLY A 181 -11.59 13.91 5.14
N PRO A 182 -10.90 14.79 5.91
CA PRO A 182 -10.32 14.48 7.22
C PRO A 182 -11.31 13.93 8.24
N GLU A 183 -12.56 14.39 8.22
CA GLU A 183 -13.57 13.91 9.16
C GLU A 183 -13.99 12.46 8.87
N THR A 184 -14.23 12.13 7.60
CA THR A 184 -14.50 10.75 7.15
C THR A 184 -13.31 9.84 7.44
N PHE A 185 -12.08 10.34 7.24
CA PHE A 185 -10.86 9.63 7.64
C PHE A 185 -10.80 9.38 9.16
N ARG A 186 -11.08 10.40 9.99
CA ARG A 186 -11.08 10.26 11.45
C ARG A 186 -12.08 9.20 11.91
N ARG A 187 -13.25 9.12 11.28
CA ARG A 187 -14.26 8.09 11.57
C ARG A 187 -13.77 6.68 11.28
N THR A 188 -13.09 6.45 10.14
CA THR A 188 -12.55 5.11 9.83
C THR A 188 -11.36 4.77 10.72
N VAL A 189 -10.49 5.74 11.03
CA VAL A 189 -9.41 5.61 12.02
C VAL A 189 -9.96 5.23 13.39
N ASP A 190 -11.01 5.91 13.86
CA ASP A 190 -11.61 5.61 15.15
C ASP A 190 -12.26 4.23 15.18
N ALA A 191 -12.94 3.81 14.11
CA ALA A 191 -13.51 2.47 14.00
C ALA A 191 -12.43 1.39 14.06
N ALA A 192 -11.33 1.54 13.31
CA ALA A 192 -10.23 0.59 13.32
C ALA A 192 -9.57 0.48 14.72
N TRP A 193 -9.24 1.62 15.34
CA TRP A 193 -8.57 1.65 16.65
C TRP A 193 -9.44 1.18 17.82
N ASN A 194 -10.76 1.26 17.70
CA ASN A 194 -11.68 0.78 18.73
C ASN A 194 -12.07 -0.69 18.53
N SER A 195 -11.54 -1.34 17.49
CA SER A 195 -11.74 -2.78 17.25
C SER A 195 -10.58 -3.62 17.80
N ASP A 196 -10.64 -4.93 17.57
CA ASP A 196 -9.65 -5.92 17.97
C ASP A 196 -8.62 -6.23 16.86
N VAL A 197 -8.61 -5.47 15.76
CA VAL A 197 -7.63 -5.69 14.68
C VAL A 197 -6.22 -5.31 15.15
N GLU A 198 -5.25 -6.17 14.83
CA GLU A 198 -3.84 -5.92 15.17
C GLU A 198 -3.13 -5.06 14.12
N TRP A 199 -3.54 -5.21 12.85
CA TRP A 199 -2.95 -4.52 11.72
C TRP A 199 -3.99 -3.62 11.08
N VAL A 200 -3.59 -2.41 10.66
CA VAL A 200 -4.50 -1.46 9.99
C VAL A 200 -3.84 -1.01 8.70
N GLN A 201 -4.48 -1.29 7.57
CA GLN A 201 -4.05 -0.74 6.29
C GLN A 201 -4.58 0.69 6.12
N VAL A 202 -3.82 1.53 5.42
CA VAL A 202 -4.30 2.84 4.96
C VAL A 202 -4.61 2.72 3.48
N ALA A 203 -5.90 2.77 3.13
CA ALA A 203 -6.37 2.76 1.75
C ALA A 203 -6.70 4.22 1.36
N THR A 204 -5.82 4.94 0.69
CA THR A 204 -4.50 4.55 0.15
C THR A 204 -3.48 5.67 0.36
N TRP A 205 -2.21 5.38 0.13
CA TRP A 205 -1.22 6.45 0.05
C TRP A 205 -1.56 7.44 -1.07
N ASN A 206 -1.80 6.96 -2.31
CA ASN A 206 -1.87 7.83 -3.49
C ASN A 206 -2.82 7.37 -4.60
N ASP A 207 -3.91 6.65 -4.29
CA ASP A 207 -4.95 6.38 -5.28
C ASP A 207 -5.90 7.59 -5.44
N TYR A 208 -5.47 8.48 -6.33
CA TYR A 208 -6.27 9.63 -6.77
C TYR A 208 -7.47 9.22 -7.64
N GLY A 209 -7.46 8.02 -8.23
CA GLY A 209 -8.55 7.53 -9.08
C GLY A 209 -9.79 7.16 -8.26
N GLU A 210 -9.62 6.77 -7.01
CA GLU A 210 -10.71 6.45 -6.07
C GLU A 210 -10.98 7.53 -5.04
N SER A 211 -10.19 8.61 -5.05
CA SER A 211 -10.22 9.67 -4.02
C SER A 211 -9.96 9.14 -2.60
N THR A 212 -9.19 8.06 -2.48
CA THR A 212 -8.80 7.45 -1.19
C THR A 212 -7.42 7.92 -0.72
N VAL A 213 -6.78 8.82 -1.48
CA VAL A 213 -5.45 9.39 -1.22
C VAL A 213 -5.33 10.05 0.16
N ILE A 214 -4.27 9.69 0.90
CA ILE A 214 -3.84 10.39 2.13
C ILE A 214 -2.50 11.14 1.98
N GLU A 215 -1.78 10.96 0.86
CA GLU A 215 -0.60 11.74 0.50
C GLU A 215 -0.90 13.25 0.62
N PRO A 216 0.02 14.07 1.16
CA PRO A 216 -0.23 15.49 1.31
C PRO A 216 -0.61 16.21 0.01
N THR A 217 -1.81 16.80 -0.02
CA THR A 217 -2.34 17.52 -1.18
C THR A 217 -2.35 19.04 -0.97
N ARG A 218 -2.72 19.80 -2.01
CA ARG A 218 -2.99 21.24 -1.86
C ARG A 218 -4.22 21.53 -1.01
N GLU A 219 -5.19 20.61 -1.01
CA GLU A 219 -6.49 20.78 -0.37
C GLU A 219 -6.42 20.47 1.12
N PHE A 220 -5.81 19.32 1.47
CA PHE A 220 -5.78 18.82 2.85
C PHE A 220 -4.41 18.94 3.52
N GLY A 221 -3.37 19.39 2.81
CA GLY A 221 -2.03 19.50 3.38
C GLY A 221 -1.61 18.20 4.06
N ASN A 222 -1.21 18.28 5.33
CA ASN A 222 -0.79 17.12 6.13
C ASN A 222 -1.92 16.55 7.02
N GLU A 223 -3.17 16.97 6.87
CA GLU A 223 -4.24 16.68 7.85
C GLU A 223 -4.46 15.18 8.10
N TYR A 224 -4.45 14.35 7.06
CA TYR A 224 -4.57 12.89 7.22
C TYR A 224 -3.40 12.29 8.02
N LEU A 225 -2.17 12.74 7.74
CA LEU A 225 -0.99 12.27 8.48
C LEU A 225 -1.01 12.77 9.93
N ASN A 226 -1.45 14.00 10.18
CA ASN A 226 -1.62 14.53 11.53
C ASN A 226 -2.65 13.69 12.31
N ILE A 227 -3.75 13.28 11.69
CA ILE A 227 -4.75 12.38 12.32
C ILE A 227 -4.10 11.06 12.76
N LEU A 228 -3.28 10.44 11.90
CA LEU A 228 -2.56 9.21 12.26
C LEU A 228 -1.56 9.45 13.40
N GLN A 229 -0.80 10.54 13.34
CA GLN A 229 0.17 10.89 14.39
C GLN A 229 -0.51 11.14 15.74
N GLU A 230 -1.63 11.87 15.75
CA GLU A 230 -2.47 12.11 16.93
C GLU A 230 -2.98 10.79 17.52
N LYS A 231 -3.50 9.90 16.66
CA LYS A 231 -4.06 8.62 17.09
C LYS A 231 -3.00 7.68 17.67
N GLN A 232 -1.83 7.64 17.05
CA GLN A 232 -0.68 6.85 17.52
C GLN A 232 0.07 7.50 18.68
N LYS A 233 -0.19 8.78 18.99
CA LYS A 233 0.48 9.55 20.04
C LYS A 233 2.00 9.57 19.87
N VAL A 234 2.48 9.63 18.63
CA VAL A 234 3.91 9.78 18.34
C VAL A 234 4.37 11.18 18.75
N PRO A 235 5.66 11.38 19.10
CA PRO A 235 6.16 12.68 19.53
C PRO A 235 6.37 13.68 18.37
N TYR A 236 5.92 13.34 17.17
CA TYR A 236 6.11 14.09 15.94
C TYR A 236 4.78 14.65 15.45
N GLY A 237 4.84 15.74 14.69
CA GLY A 237 3.65 16.39 14.16
C GLY A 237 3.90 17.09 12.83
N ASN A 238 3.06 18.10 12.59
CA ASN A 238 3.09 18.89 11.36
C ASN A 238 4.44 19.59 11.12
N ARG A 239 5.21 19.89 12.18
CA ARG A 239 6.56 20.46 12.04
C ARG A 239 7.46 19.52 11.25
N GLU A 240 7.57 18.26 11.66
CA GLU A 240 8.44 17.27 11.02
C GLU A 240 7.97 16.94 9.61
N LEU A 241 6.66 16.83 9.39
CA LEU A 241 6.11 16.66 8.04
C LEU A 241 6.46 17.82 7.10
N ASN A 242 6.48 19.06 7.62
CA ASN A 242 6.91 20.22 6.84
C ASN A 242 8.42 20.22 6.56
N LEU A 243 9.26 19.69 7.44
CA LEU A 243 10.69 19.50 7.16
C LEU A 243 10.92 18.52 6.01
N ILE A 244 10.18 17.42 5.98
CA ILE A 244 10.21 16.44 4.88
C ILE A 244 9.79 17.10 3.57
N LYS A 245 8.73 17.90 3.60
CA LYS A 245 8.27 18.67 2.43
C LYS A 245 9.31 19.69 1.94
N ASP A 246 9.95 20.43 2.85
CA ASP A 246 10.99 21.40 2.49
C ASP A 246 12.20 20.71 1.87
N LEU A 247 12.65 19.59 2.43
CA LEU A 247 13.68 18.75 1.83
C LEU A 247 13.32 18.34 0.39
N TYR A 248 12.10 17.85 0.16
CA TYR A 248 11.64 17.49 -1.19
C TYR A 248 11.67 18.68 -2.15
N LEU A 249 11.14 19.84 -1.73
CA LEU A 249 11.11 21.04 -2.58
C LEU A 249 12.51 21.55 -2.89
N LYS A 250 13.43 21.56 -1.93
CA LYS A 250 14.84 21.93 -2.16
C LYS A 250 15.53 20.93 -3.10
N ARG A 251 15.31 19.63 -2.93
CA ARG A 251 15.83 18.61 -3.87
C ARG A 251 15.36 18.88 -5.30
N GLN A 252 14.07 19.15 -5.50
CA GLN A 252 13.55 19.50 -6.83
C GLN A 252 14.18 20.78 -7.39
N HIS A 253 14.26 21.83 -6.57
CA HIS A 253 14.82 23.11 -6.97
C HIS A 253 16.29 22.99 -7.42
N TYR A 254 17.15 22.37 -6.61
CA TYR A 254 18.58 22.26 -6.92
C TYR A 254 18.88 21.23 -8.00
N ALA A 255 18.06 20.19 -8.14
CA ALA A 255 18.14 19.28 -9.29
C ALA A 255 17.87 20.02 -10.61
N ALA A 256 16.85 20.89 -10.65
CA ALA A 256 16.56 21.71 -11.83
C ALA A 256 17.69 22.69 -12.17
N LEU A 257 18.48 23.10 -11.18
CA LEU A 257 19.68 23.94 -11.37
C LEU A 257 20.96 23.15 -11.65
N GLY A 258 20.91 21.81 -11.69
CA GLY A 258 22.09 20.96 -11.87
C GLY A 258 23.12 21.04 -10.74
N ARG A 259 22.71 21.46 -9.54
CA ARG A 259 23.58 21.66 -8.37
C ARG A 259 23.82 20.37 -7.59
N THR A 260 24.59 19.46 -8.17
CA THR A 260 24.90 18.15 -7.58
C THR A 260 25.61 18.28 -6.22
N ASP A 261 26.44 19.31 -6.04
CA ASP A 261 27.12 19.62 -4.78
C ASP A 261 26.15 19.95 -3.62
N VAL A 262 24.99 20.51 -3.94
CA VAL A 262 23.93 20.78 -2.96
C VAL A 262 23.11 19.52 -2.70
N LEU A 263 22.78 18.76 -3.75
CA LEU A 263 22.04 17.51 -3.62
C LEU A 263 22.76 16.49 -2.72
N GLU A 264 24.09 16.39 -2.83
CA GLU A 264 24.92 15.55 -1.96
C GLU A 264 24.80 15.97 -0.49
N LYS A 265 24.73 17.27 -0.20
CA LYS A 265 24.55 17.75 1.19
C LYS A 265 23.12 17.52 1.70
N LEU A 266 22.12 17.58 0.82
CA LEU A 266 20.72 17.25 1.17
C LEU A 266 20.52 15.75 1.46
N ILE A 267 21.50 14.89 1.20
CA ILE A 267 21.50 13.50 1.69
C ILE A 267 21.62 13.50 3.23
N GLN A 268 22.49 14.33 3.82
CA GLN A 268 22.66 14.41 5.28
C GLN A 268 21.39 14.85 6.01
N VAL A 269 20.59 15.71 5.37
CA VAL A 269 19.27 16.10 5.91
C VAL A 269 18.34 14.89 5.95
N ASN A 270 18.34 14.08 4.88
CA ASN A 270 17.51 12.88 4.78
C ASN A 270 17.94 11.81 5.78
N ASP A 271 19.24 11.62 5.95
CA ASP A 271 19.79 10.68 6.94
C ASP A 271 19.36 11.11 8.35
N ALA A 272 19.46 12.40 8.68
CA ALA A 272 18.96 12.92 9.96
C ALA A 272 17.44 12.71 10.16
N LEU A 273 16.63 12.83 9.10
CA LEU A 273 15.19 12.54 9.19
C LEU A 273 14.90 11.04 9.37
N ASN A 274 15.64 10.18 8.65
CA ASN A 274 15.54 8.73 8.77
C ASN A 274 16.00 8.23 10.16
N ASP A 275 17.00 8.88 10.74
CA ASP A 275 17.49 8.61 12.10
C ASP A 275 16.61 9.24 13.20
N LEU A 276 15.46 9.81 12.83
CA LEU A 276 14.51 10.48 13.72
C LEU A 276 15.12 11.66 14.51
N GLN A 277 16.01 12.42 13.87
CA GLN A 277 16.69 13.62 14.40
C GLN A 277 16.21 14.92 13.71
N PRO A 278 14.93 15.33 13.91
CA PRO A 278 14.35 16.45 13.17
C PRO A 278 15.04 17.80 13.45
N ASP A 279 15.59 18.01 14.64
CA ASP A 279 16.32 19.24 14.99
C ASP A 279 17.63 19.37 14.21
N LEU A 280 18.34 18.26 14.01
CA LEU A 280 19.54 18.22 13.18
C LEU A 280 19.17 18.46 11.72
N ALA A 281 18.13 17.77 11.22
CA ALA A 281 17.64 17.95 9.86
C ALA A 281 17.30 19.42 9.59
N GLU A 282 16.55 20.07 10.49
CA GLU A 282 16.21 21.49 10.36
C GLU A 282 17.44 22.40 10.33
N LYS A 283 18.43 22.15 11.19
CA LYS A 283 19.69 22.91 11.21
C LYS A 283 20.45 22.78 9.89
N LEU A 284 20.52 21.56 9.34
CA LEU A 284 21.18 21.30 8.05
C LEU A 284 20.41 21.98 6.90
N LEU A 285 19.07 21.93 6.91
CA LEU A 285 18.19 22.54 5.92
C LEU A 285 18.33 24.07 5.81
N LYS A 286 18.59 24.76 6.93
CA LYS A 286 18.80 26.22 6.97
C LYS A 286 20.07 26.68 6.24
N GLY A 287 20.96 25.77 5.87
CA GLY A 287 22.19 26.07 5.14
C GLY A 287 22.02 26.29 3.63
N PHE A 288 20.80 26.24 3.10
CA PHE A 288 20.50 26.29 1.65
C PHE A 288 19.49 27.36 1.29
#